data_AF-K9VTT2-F1
#
_entry.id   AF-K9VTT2-F1
#
_cell.length_a   1.000
_cell.length_b   1.000
_cell.length_c   1.000
_cell.angle_alpha   90.00
_cell.angle_beta   90.00
_cell.angle_gamma   90.00
#
_symmetry.space_group_name_H-M   'P 1'
#
loop_
_entity.id
_entity.type
_entity.pdbx_description
1 polymer ?
#
loop_
_entity_poly.entity_id
_entity_poly.type
_entity_poly.pdbx_seq_one_letter_code
_entity_poly.pdbx_strand_id
1 'polypeptide(L)'
;METEYGFIILRDVPKKEARIDVFFSDIEGGFRGFQLVPAGVHYASVEVDGEHKGFWCYLQPNEAIVKIFNSSLQQFEDDEPETTARYQQLALGGAMSQALIAYDRNCWTIWEQLTNHINAADFPPTLHQEESINPPDNLRSEELADWMGKQQKTRFEQALFDTHDGDINAFLAELQFAFIRWFIDERDIEALNRWRHLLQALYNAGDRGISKAPALFVKSIDLLMLQFDCLDDAIFTPDSFIISQATYLAEDMIDSEIEEVAEKGCEFANYLEER
;
A
#
# COMPACT_ATOMS: atom_id res chain seq x y z
N MET A 1 7.85 -2.82 -22.48
CA MET A 1 6.63 -3.61 -22.25
C MET A 1 5.47 -2.75 -22.73
N GLU A 2 4.64 -3.26 -23.63
CA GLU A 2 3.38 -2.56 -23.95
C GLU A 2 2.48 -2.69 -22.73
N THR A 3 2.31 -1.60 -21.98
CA THR A 3 1.32 -1.55 -20.90
C THR A 3 -0.06 -1.66 -21.55
N GLU A 4 -0.68 -2.83 -21.43
CA GLU A 4 -2.06 -3.03 -21.88
C GLU A 4 -2.98 -2.30 -20.90
N TYR A 5 -3.67 -1.28 -21.40
CA TYR A 5 -4.57 -0.45 -20.61
C TYR A 5 -5.97 -1.09 -20.50
N GLY A 6 -6.73 -0.66 -19.50
CA GLY A 6 -8.14 -0.99 -19.32
C GLY A 6 -8.99 0.24 -18.99
N PHE A 7 -10.16 -0.03 -18.41
CA PHE A 7 -11.20 0.94 -18.14
C PHE A 7 -11.78 0.75 -16.74
N ILE A 8 -12.11 1.85 -16.07
CA ILE A 8 -12.90 1.84 -14.84
C ILE A 8 -14.17 2.66 -15.12
N ILE A 9 -15.31 1.98 -15.13
CA ILE A 9 -16.60 2.56 -15.45
C ILE A 9 -17.38 2.84 -14.16
N LEU A 10 -17.74 4.10 -13.97
CA LEU A 10 -18.45 4.58 -12.80
C LEU A 10 -19.86 5.02 -13.20
N ARG A 11 -20.85 4.44 -12.51
CA ARG A 11 -22.26 4.70 -12.77
C ARG A 11 -22.95 5.40 -11.63
N ASP A 12 -23.90 6.26 -12.01
CA ASP A 12 -24.82 6.95 -11.09
C ASP A 12 -24.11 7.74 -9.98
N VAL A 13 -22.92 8.24 -10.31
CA VAL A 13 -22.08 9.05 -9.42
C VAL A 13 -22.56 10.50 -9.30
N PRO A 14 -22.30 11.15 -8.16
CA PRO A 14 -22.41 12.59 -8.02
C PRO A 14 -21.54 13.34 -9.04
N LYS A 15 -21.97 14.54 -9.44
CA LYS A 15 -21.32 15.34 -10.49
C LYS A 15 -20.54 16.49 -9.87
N LYS A 16 -19.43 16.16 -9.21
CA LYS A 16 -18.57 17.14 -8.57
C LYS A 16 -17.11 16.88 -8.90
N GLU A 17 -16.51 15.88 -8.26
CA GLU A 17 -15.12 15.49 -8.48
C GLU A 17 -15.00 13.96 -8.46
N ALA A 18 -14.15 13.42 -9.33
CA ALA A 18 -13.74 12.03 -9.29
C ALA A 18 -12.24 11.94 -9.08
N ARG A 19 -11.81 10.88 -8.40
CA ARG A 19 -10.41 10.58 -8.14
C ARG A 19 -10.09 9.18 -8.63
N ILE A 20 -8.92 9.03 -9.23
CA ILE A 20 -8.26 7.74 -9.44
C ILE A 20 -6.83 7.83 -8.92
N ASP A 21 -6.49 6.97 -7.96
CA ASP A 21 -5.21 6.94 -7.28
C ASP A 21 -4.86 8.28 -6.61
N VAL A 22 -3.89 9.02 -7.15
CA VAL A 22 -3.50 10.38 -6.69
C VAL A 22 -4.02 11.49 -7.62
N PHE A 23 -4.72 11.12 -8.69
CA PHE A 23 -5.23 12.04 -9.70
C PHE A 23 -6.68 12.44 -9.40
N PHE A 24 -6.94 13.75 -9.34
CA PHE A 24 -8.25 14.34 -9.12
C PHE A 24 -8.73 15.06 -10.38
N SER A 25 -10.03 15.00 -10.64
CA SER A 25 -10.63 15.69 -11.78
C SER A 25 -12.05 16.14 -11.48
N ASP A 26 -12.34 17.41 -11.76
CA ASP A 26 -13.70 17.93 -11.79
C ASP A 26 -14.52 17.17 -12.85
N ILE A 27 -15.74 16.76 -12.48
CA ILE A 27 -16.63 15.98 -13.35
C ILE A 27 -17.98 16.65 -13.55
N GLU A 28 -18.46 16.61 -14.78
CA GLU A 28 -19.76 17.17 -15.17
C GLU A 28 -20.74 16.09 -15.65
N GLY A 29 -21.93 16.52 -16.09
CA GLY A 29 -22.93 15.64 -16.67
C GLY A 29 -22.41 14.91 -17.91
N GLY A 30 -22.40 13.58 -17.85
CA GLY A 30 -21.93 12.72 -18.94
C GLY A 30 -20.68 11.92 -18.61
N PHE A 31 -19.98 12.26 -17.51
CA PHE A 31 -18.87 11.46 -16.99
C PHE A 31 -19.30 10.00 -16.71
N ARG A 32 -18.42 9.06 -17.05
CA ARG A 32 -18.62 7.62 -16.91
C ARG A 32 -17.40 6.87 -16.35
N GLY A 33 -16.36 7.57 -15.89
CA GLY A 33 -15.15 6.95 -15.33
C GLY A 33 -13.89 7.24 -16.14
N PHE A 34 -12.97 6.28 -16.15
CA PHE A 34 -11.60 6.44 -16.63
C PHE A 34 -11.25 5.45 -17.76
N GLN A 35 -10.40 5.90 -18.68
CA GLN A 35 -9.83 5.11 -19.78
C GLN A 35 -8.32 5.24 -19.81
N LEU A 36 -7.66 4.35 -20.55
CA LEU A 36 -6.20 4.25 -20.58
C LEU A 36 -5.61 4.01 -19.19
N VAL A 37 -6.34 3.30 -18.32
CA VAL A 37 -5.91 2.96 -16.98
C VAL A 37 -4.92 1.79 -17.09
N PRO A 38 -3.68 1.92 -16.61
CA PRO A 38 -2.71 0.81 -16.64
C PRO A 38 -3.23 -0.43 -15.90
N ALA A 39 -2.73 -1.62 -16.22
CA ALA A 39 -3.05 -2.81 -15.43
C ALA A 39 -2.36 -2.74 -14.05
N GLY A 40 -3.04 -3.17 -12.99
CA GLY A 40 -2.54 -3.13 -11.63
C GLY A 40 -3.57 -2.70 -10.59
N VAL A 41 -3.10 -2.35 -9.40
CA VAL A 41 -3.94 -1.89 -8.30
C VAL A 41 -4.36 -0.44 -8.54
N HIS A 42 -5.64 -0.14 -8.32
CA HIS A 42 -6.16 1.22 -8.37
C HIS A 42 -7.16 1.49 -7.26
N TYR A 43 -7.27 2.76 -6.88
CA TYR A 43 -8.34 3.28 -6.05
C TYR A 43 -9.16 4.30 -6.85
N ALA A 44 -10.45 4.03 -7.06
CA ALA A 44 -11.35 4.97 -7.71
C ALA A 44 -12.39 5.48 -6.72
N SER A 45 -12.64 6.79 -6.72
CA SER A 45 -13.60 7.43 -5.82
C SER A 45 -14.28 8.64 -6.44
N VAL A 46 -15.36 9.07 -5.80
CA VAL A 46 -16.08 10.31 -6.13
C VAL A 46 -16.36 11.10 -4.86
N GLU A 47 -16.37 12.42 -4.99
CA GLU A 47 -16.61 13.30 -3.87
C GLU A 47 -18.11 13.38 -3.55
N VAL A 48 -18.44 13.10 -2.29
CA VAL A 48 -19.78 13.25 -1.72
C VAL A 48 -19.69 13.92 -0.36
N ASP A 49 -20.39 15.04 -0.21
CA ASP A 49 -20.43 15.83 1.02
C ASP A 49 -19.04 16.19 1.58
N GLY A 50 -18.07 16.46 0.70
CA GLY A 50 -16.69 16.81 1.07
C GLY A 50 -15.79 15.62 1.38
N GLU A 51 -16.27 14.38 1.20
CA GLU A 51 -15.48 13.16 1.38
C GLU A 51 -15.42 12.34 0.10
N HIS A 52 -14.27 11.74 -0.18
CA HIS A 52 -14.16 10.77 -1.28
C HIS A 52 -14.67 9.40 -0.83
N LYS A 53 -15.67 8.88 -1.55
CA LYS A 53 -16.21 7.52 -1.38
C LYS A 53 -15.76 6.69 -2.56
N GLY A 54 -15.12 5.56 -2.31
CA GLY A 54 -14.43 4.80 -3.36
C GLY A 54 -14.33 3.32 -3.10
N PHE A 55 -13.60 2.66 -3.99
CA PHE A 55 -13.29 1.24 -3.92
C PHE A 55 -11.89 0.98 -4.46
N TRP A 56 -11.27 -0.07 -3.92
CA TRP A 56 -10.03 -0.63 -4.41
C TRP A 56 -10.32 -1.70 -5.45
N CYS A 57 -9.52 -1.78 -6.50
CA CYS A 57 -9.60 -2.86 -7.48
C CYS A 57 -8.24 -3.24 -8.05
N TYR A 58 -8.14 -4.46 -8.57
CA TYR A 58 -7.03 -4.90 -9.40
C TYR A 58 -7.52 -5.00 -10.84
N LEU A 59 -6.99 -4.17 -11.73
CA LEU A 59 -7.36 -4.13 -13.14
C LEU A 59 -6.45 -5.02 -13.97
N GLN A 60 -7.05 -5.95 -14.71
CA GLN A 60 -6.33 -6.78 -15.69
C GLN A 60 -6.15 -6.03 -17.02
N PRO A 61 -5.14 -6.43 -17.80
CA PRO A 61 -4.99 -5.98 -19.18
C PRO A 61 -6.27 -6.12 -20.01
N ASN A 62 -6.64 -5.07 -20.76
CA ASN A 62 -7.82 -5.05 -21.62
C ASN A 62 -9.15 -5.37 -20.89
N GLU A 63 -9.22 -5.11 -19.59
CA GLU A 63 -10.43 -5.27 -18.78
C GLU A 63 -11.21 -3.95 -18.66
N ALA A 64 -12.52 -4.08 -18.42
CA ALA A 64 -13.35 -2.98 -17.97
C ALA A 64 -14.03 -3.35 -16.65
N ILE A 65 -13.67 -2.66 -15.56
CA ILE A 65 -14.33 -2.79 -14.26
C ILE A 65 -15.54 -1.86 -14.25
N VAL A 66 -16.70 -2.34 -13.82
CA VAL A 66 -17.93 -1.54 -13.76
C VAL A 66 -18.45 -1.52 -12.33
N LYS A 67 -18.64 -0.32 -11.77
CA LYS A 67 -19.27 -0.12 -10.46
C LYS A 67 -20.39 0.89 -10.55
N ILE A 68 -21.44 0.66 -9.76
CA ILE A 68 -22.55 1.59 -9.59
C ILE A 68 -22.49 2.22 -8.20
N PHE A 69 -22.71 3.53 -8.12
CA PHE A 69 -22.73 4.25 -6.87
C PHE A 69 -24.13 4.22 -6.25
N ASN A 70 -24.23 3.64 -5.06
CA ASN A 70 -25.46 3.62 -4.29
C ASN A 70 -25.56 4.89 -3.44
N SER A 71 -26.29 5.89 -3.93
CA SER A 71 -26.45 7.18 -3.24
C SER A 71 -27.07 7.09 -1.83
N SER A 72 -27.84 6.04 -1.54
CA SER A 72 -28.44 5.84 -0.21
C SER A 72 -27.43 5.27 0.79
N LEU A 73 -26.53 4.40 0.33
CA LEU A 73 -25.50 3.77 1.15
C LEU A 73 -24.14 4.50 1.09
N GLN A 74 -23.99 5.47 0.19
CA GLN A 74 -22.76 6.25 0.00
C GLN A 74 -21.53 5.36 -0.32
N GLN A 75 -21.75 4.33 -1.15
CA GLN A 75 -20.73 3.34 -1.49
C GLN A 75 -20.88 2.85 -2.94
N PHE A 76 -19.80 2.30 -3.48
CA PHE A 76 -19.84 1.58 -4.76
C PHE A 76 -20.20 0.11 -4.56
N GLU A 77 -21.00 -0.43 -5.48
CA GLU A 77 -21.37 -1.84 -5.52
C GLU A 77 -21.22 -2.41 -6.94
N ASP A 78 -21.21 -3.73 -7.04
CA ASP A 78 -21.31 -4.41 -8.34
C ASP A 78 -22.70 -4.18 -8.94
N ASP A 79 -22.72 -3.90 -10.24
CA ASP A 79 -23.96 -3.75 -11.00
C ASP A 79 -24.46 -5.12 -11.49
N GLU A 80 -25.71 -5.17 -11.95
CA GLU A 80 -26.32 -6.39 -12.47
C GLU A 80 -25.48 -6.99 -13.61
N PRO A 81 -25.28 -8.32 -13.68
CA PRO A 81 -24.34 -8.94 -14.64
C PRO A 81 -24.59 -8.57 -16.10
N GLU A 82 -25.84 -8.51 -16.53
CA GLU A 82 -26.20 -8.12 -17.91
C GLU A 82 -25.82 -6.67 -18.21
N THR A 83 -25.98 -5.81 -17.22
CA THR A 83 -25.67 -4.39 -17.32
C THR A 83 -24.17 -4.15 -17.32
N THR A 84 -23.45 -4.81 -16.42
CA THR A 84 -21.99 -4.85 -16.39
C THR A 84 -21.44 -5.29 -17.75
N ALA A 85 -21.89 -6.42 -18.28
CA ALA A 85 -21.44 -6.93 -19.58
C ALA A 85 -21.69 -5.92 -20.73
N ARG A 86 -22.83 -5.22 -20.72
CA ARG A 86 -23.14 -4.18 -21.70
C ARG A 86 -22.16 -3.01 -21.63
N TYR A 87 -21.87 -2.50 -20.42
CA TYR A 87 -20.93 -1.38 -20.26
C TYR A 87 -19.49 -1.78 -20.59
N GLN A 88 -19.08 -3.01 -20.27
CA GLN A 88 -17.79 -3.56 -20.69
C GLN A 88 -17.66 -3.57 -22.22
N GLN A 89 -18.67 -4.07 -22.94
CA GLN A 89 -18.67 -4.05 -24.40
C GLN A 89 -18.60 -2.63 -24.97
N LEU A 90 -19.32 -1.68 -24.37
CA LEU A 90 -19.30 -0.28 -24.83
C LEU A 90 -17.94 0.40 -24.59
N ALA A 91 -17.30 0.12 -23.45
CA ALA A 91 -15.97 0.65 -23.12
C ALA A 91 -14.92 0.08 -24.07
N LEU A 92 -14.85 -1.25 -24.19
CA LEU A 92 -13.89 -1.95 -25.05
C LEU A 92 -14.11 -1.65 -26.53
N GLY A 93 -15.37 -1.38 -26.94
CA GLY A 93 -15.72 -0.96 -28.30
C GLY A 93 -15.44 0.52 -28.60
N GLY A 94 -14.94 1.32 -27.64
CA GLY A 94 -14.62 2.74 -27.81
C GLY A 94 -15.82 3.68 -27.85
N ALA A 95 -17.05 3.16 -27.69
CA ALA A 95 -18.29 3.93 -27.75
C ALA A 95 -18.43 4.93 -26.59
N MET A 96 -17.63 4.77 -25.53
CA MET A 96 -17.62 5.62 -24.33
C MET A 96 -16.48 6.64 -24.28
N SER A 97 -15.61 6.71 -25.29
CA SER A 97 -14.38 7.51 -25.26
C SER A 97 -14.57 8.98 -24.89
N GLN A 98 -15.67 9.61 -25.29
CA GLN A 98 -15.98 11.01 -24.95
C GLN A 98 -16.48 11.22 -23.51
N ALA A 99 -16.91 10.15 -22.85
CA ALA A 99 -17.45 10.16 -21.50
C ALA A 99 -16.44 9.70 -20.44
N LEU A 100 -15.22 9.35 -20.87
CA LEU A 100 -14.17 8.81 -20.00
C LEU A 100 -12.98 9.76 -19.96
N ILE A 101 -12.45 9.97 -18.77
CA ILE A 101 -11.23 10.76 -18.55
C ILE A 101 -10.03 9.84 -18.76
N ALA A 102 -9.05 10.31 -19.55
CA ALA A 102 -7.81 9.57 -19.75
C ALA A 102 -6.97 9.62 -18.47
N TYR A 103 -6.43 8.47 -18.06
CA TYR A 103 -5.51 8.37 -16.92
C TYR A 103 -4.24 9.20 -17.19
N ASP A 104 -3.80 10.00 -16.20
CA ASP A 104 -2.56 10.77 -16.29
C ASP A 104 -1.33 9.87 -16.11
N ARG A 105 -0.54 9.72 -17.16
CA ARG A 105 0.67 8.89 -17.16
C ARG A 105 1.73 9.37 -16.16
N ASN A 106 1.76 10.64 -15.81
CA ASN A 106 2.71 11.13 -14.82
C ASN A 106 2.37 10.60 -13.41
N CYS A 107 1.08 10.50 -13.11
CA CYS A 107 0.61 9.91 -11.86
C CYS A 107 0.93 8.40 -11.79
N TRP A 108 0.89 7.70 -12.92
CA TRP A 108 1.18 6.27 -12.98
C TRP A 108 2.60 5.93 -12.53
N THR A 109 3.62 6.70 -12.91
CA THR A 109 5.01 6.36 -12.60
C THR A 109 5.29 6.24 -11.10
N ILE A 110 4.69 7.11 -10.29
CA ILE A 110 4.81 7.04 -8.83
C ILE A 110 3.90 5.93 -8.30
N TRP A 111 2.66 5.87 -8.78
CA TRP A 111 1.68 4.89 -8.32
C TRP A 111 2.09 3.43 -8.57
N GLU A 112 2.68 3.15 -9.73
CA GLU A 112 3.24 1.84 -10.08
C GLU A 112 4.28 1.41 -9.05
N GLN A 113 5.21 2.30 -8.70
CA GLN A 113 6.25 1.98 -7.73
C GLN A 113 5.71 1.82 -6.30
N LEU A 114 4.63 2.53 -5.96
CA LEU A 114 3.93 2.38 -4.67
C LEU A 114 3.11 1.09 -4.56
N THR A 115 2.86 0.39 -5.68
CA THR A 115 1.96 -0.77 -5.74
C THR A 115 2.57 -2.02 -6.40
N ASN A 116 3.83 -1.97 -6.86
CA ASN A 116 4.46 -3.01 -7.68
C ASN A 116 4.69 -4.37 -7.00
N HIS A 117 4.57 -4.47 -5.66
CA HIS A 117 4.62 -5.75 -4.95
C HIS A 117 3.23 -6.37 -4.76
N ILE A 118 2.16 -5.62 -5.02
CA ILE A 118 0.79 -6.09 -4.86
C ILE A 118 0.35 -6.84 -6.12
N ASN A 119 0.07 -8.13 -5.98
CA ASN A 119 -0.28 -9.02 -7.08
C ASN A 119 -1.78 -9.34 -7.12
N ALA A 120 -2.28 -9.68 -8.30
CA ALA A 120 -3.70 -10.01 -8.51
C ALA A 120 -4.21 -11.17 -7.64
N ALA A 121 -3.36 -12.17 -7.39
CA ALA A 121 -3.74 -13.40 -6.70
C ALA A 121 -4.09 -13.16 -5.22
N ASP A 122 -3.44 -12.18 -4.61
CA ASP A 122 -3.52 -11.89 -3.17
C ASP A 122 -4.12 -10.51 -2.92
N PHE A 123 -4.85 -9.97 -3.88
CA PHE A 123 -5.47 -8.65 -3.77
C PHE A 123 -6.89 -8.74 -3.15
N PRO A 124 -7.22 -7.86 -2.18
CA PRO A 124 -6.32 -6.94 -1.49
C PRO A 124 -5.40 -7.68 -0.50
N PRO A 125 -4.13 -7.25 -0.32
CA PRO A 125 -3.27 -7.81 0.72
C PRO A 125 -3.93 -7.72 2.10
N THR A 126 -3.81 -8.80 2.87
CA THR A 126 -4.31 -8.84 4.24
C THR A 126 -3.52 -7.86 5.11
N LEU A 127 -4.23 -6.97 5.81
CA LEU A 127 -3.63 -6.20 6.91
C LEU A 127 -3.67 -7.07 8.18
N HIS A 128 -2.58 -7.78 8.45
CA HIS A 128 -2.47 -8.66 9.61
C HIS A 128 -2.55 -7.86 10.90
N GLN A 129 -3.37 -8.35 11.83
CA GLN A 129 -3.45 -7.78 13.17
C GLN A 129 -2.29 -8.26 14.03
N GLU A 130 -1.88 -7.43 14.99
CA GLU A 130 -0.89 -7.84 15.99
C GLU A 130 -1.48 -8.95 16.88
N GLU A 131 -0.84 -10.12 16.89
CA GLU A 131 -1.05 -11.07 17.97
C GLU A 131 -0.10 -10.74 19.12
N SER A 132 -0.66 -10.25 20.23
CA SER A 132 0.14 -10.09 21.45
C SER A 132 0.63 -11.45 21.93
N ILE A 133 1.95 -11.64 21.95
CA ILE A 133 2.58 -12.79 22.62
C ILE A 133 2.42 -12.60 24.13
N ASN A 134 1.30 -13.10 24.66
CA ASN A 134 1.03 -13.10 26.09
C ASN A 134 1.65 -14.34 26.73
N PRO A 135 2.32 -14.21 27.89
CA PRO A 135 2.76 -15.37 28.65
C PRO A 135 1.55 -16.21 29.07
N PRO A 136 1.69 -17.56 29.12
CA PRO A 136 0.68 -18.42 29.70
C PRO A 136 0.27 -17.95 31.09
N ASP A 137 -1.04 -18.03 31.38
CA ASP A 137 -1.57 -17.71 32.69
C ASP A 137 -0.91 -18.62 33.75
N ASN A 138 -0.46 -18.02 34.85
CA ASN A 138 0.12 -18.67 36.05
C ASN A 138 1.60 -19.13 35.96
N LEU A 139 2.44 -18.54 35.10
CA LEU A 139 3.89 -18.75 35.20
C LEU A 139 4.48 -18.14 36.48
N ARG A 140 5.35 -18.88 37.19
CA ARG A 140 6.19 -18.31 38.26
C ARG A 140 7.24 -17.38 37.65
N SER A 141 7.77 -16.42 38.41
CA SER A 141 8.70 -15.39 37.89
C SER A 141 9.93 -15.96 37.18
N GLU A 142 10.48 -17.09 37.63
CA GLU A 142 11.61 -17.77 37.00
C GLU A 142 11.21 -18.49 35.70
N GLU A 143 10.00 -19.04 35.65
CA GLU A 143 9.43 -19.71 34.45
C GLU A 143 9.00 -18.67 33.41
N LEU A 144 8.59 -17.47 33.84
CA LEU A 144 8.30 -16.34 32.96
C LEU A 144 9.58 -15.86 32.27
N ALA A 145 10.69 -15.71 33.01
CA ALA A 145 11.97 -15.32 32.42
C ALA A 145 12.50 -16.37 31.43
N ASP A 146 12.38 -17.66 31.76
CA ASP A 146 12.74 -18.77 30.87
C ASP A 146 11.82 -18.86 29.64
N TRP A 147 10.51 -18.64 29.82
CA TRP A 147 9.54 -18.58 28.72
C TRP A 147 9.82 -17.37 27.80
N MET A 148 10.04 -16.19 28.37
CA MET A 148 10.43 -14.99 27.62
C MET A 148 11.74 -15.20 26.85
N GLY A 149 12.72 -15.88 27.44
CA GLY A 149 13.99 -16.19 26.79
C GLY A 149 13.89 -17.25 25.67
N LYS A 150 12.94 -18.18 25.76
CA LYS A 150 12.73 -19.25 24.75
C LYS A 150 11.77 -18.85 23.63
N GLN A 151 10.82 -17.96 23.92
CA GLN A 151 9.77 -17.52 23.00
C GLN A 151 10.01 -16.11 22.44
N GLN A 152 11.16 -15.50 22.70
CA GLN A 152 11.52 -14.18 22.16
C GLN A 152 11.74 -14.26 20.65
N LYS A 153 10.64 -14.26 19.89
CA LYS A 153 10.66 -13.81 18.51
C LYS A 153 10.67 -12.28 18.54
N THR A 154 11.61 -11.68 17.84
CA THR A 154 11.60 -10.21 17.67
C THR A 154 10.33 -9.79 16.93
N ARG A 155 9.96 -8.50 17.01
CA ARG A 155 8.85 -7.95 16.21
C ARG A 155 9.06 -8.24 14.72
N PHE A 156 10.30 -8.15 14.26
CA PHE A 156 10.70 -8.54 12.92
C PHE A 156 10.39 -10.01 12.61
N GLU A 157 10.79 -10.94 13.48
CA GLU A 157 10.58 -12.36 13.25
C GLU A 157 9.08 -12.71 13.21
N GLN A 158 8.26 -12.05 14.02
CA GLN A 158 6.80 -12.23 13.97
C GLN A 158 6.23 -11.66 12.66
N ALA A 159 6.58 -10.41 12.33
CA ALA A 159 6.07 -9.75 11.15
C ALA A 159 6.50 -10.42 9.84
N LEU A 160 7.66 -11.08 9.77
CA LEU A 160 8.09 -11.78 8.56
C LEU A 160 7.71 -13.26 8.57
N PHE A 161 8.03 -13.99 9.64
CA PHE A 161 7.88 -15.45 9.63
C PHE A 161 6.52 -15.93 10.13
N ASP A 162 5.84 -15.19 10.99
CA ASP A 162 4.56 -15.63 11.55
C ASP A 162 3.38 -15.13 10.72
N THR A 163 3.41 -13.89 10.23
CA THR A 163 2.32 -13.35 9.39
C THR A 163 2.51 -13.59 7.89
N HIS A 164 3.75 -13.77 7.42
CA HIS A 164 4.04 -13.92 5.99
C HIS A 164 4.77 -15.23 5.63
N ASP A 165 4.93 -16.15 6.58
CA ASP A 165 5.63 -17.43 6.36
C ASP A 165 7.06 -17.27 5.77
N GLY A 166 7.71 -16.11 6.00
CA GLY A 166 9.00 -15.77 5.43
C GLY A 166 8.97 -15.21 4.00
N ASP A 167 7.80 -14.99 3.41
CA ASP A 167 7.63 -14.43 2.07
C ASP A 167 7.88 -12.91 2.07
N ILE A 168 9.03 -12.53 1.51
CA ILE A 168 9.45 -11.14 1.34
C ILE A 168 8.46 -10.35 0.47
N ASN A 169 7.90 -10.96 -0.58
CA ASN A 169 6.99 -10.25 -1.48
C ASN A 169 5.65 -10.00 -0.80
N ALA A 170 5.15 -10.96 -0.03
CA ALA A 170 3.93 -10.78 0.74
C ALA A 170 4.08 -9.67 1.79
N PHE A 171 5.23 -9.64 2.49
CA PHE A 171 5.56 -8.56 3.43
C PHE A 171 5.60 -7.18 2.74
N LEU A 172 6.29 -7.08 1.60
CA LEU A 172 6.38 -5.82 0.86
C LEU A 172 5.02 -5.38 0.29
N ALA A 173 4.19 -6.33 -0.16
CA ALA A 173 2.83 -6.06 -0.62
C ALA A 173 1.95 -5.50 0.50
N GLU A 174 2.04 -6.08 1.71
CA GLU A 174 1.32 -5.56 2.87
C GLU A 174 1.85 -4.18 3.29
N LEU A 175 3.17 -3.98 3.31
CA LEU A 175 3.80 -2.69 3.62
C LEU A 175 3.34 -1.59 2.65
N GLN A 176 3.30 -1.89 1.35
CA GLN A 176 2.76 -1.00 0.32
C GLN A 176 1.28 -0.72 0.54
N PHE A 177 0.48 -1.77 0.71
CA PHE A 177 -0.97 -1.65 0.80
C PHE A 177 -1.41 -0.87 2.04
N ALA A 178 -0.77 -1.12 3.18
CA ALA A 178 -1.00 -0.36 4.42
C ALA A 178 -0.66 1.13 4.24
N PHE A 179 0.48 1.43 3.62
CA PHE A 179 0.86 2.82 3.32
C PHE A 179 -0.17 3.50 2.41
N ILE A 180 -0.46 2.92 1.23
CA ILE A 180 -1.33 3.59 0.24
C ILE A 180 -2.76 3.72 0.74
N ARG A 181 -3.28 2.79 1.55
CA ARG A 181 -4.61 2.94 2.17
C ARG A 181 -4.68 4.18 3.05
N TRP A 182 -3.70 4.33 3.94
CA TRP A 182 -3.61 5.50 4.82
C TRP A 182 -3.28 6.79 4.04
N PHE A 183 -2.38 6.74 3.07
CA PHE A 183 -2.02 7.88 2.24
C PHE A 183 -3.19 8.40 1.41
N ILE A 184 -4.10 7.52 0.97
CA ILE A 184 -5.32 7.91 0.26
C ILE A 184 -6.38 8.45 1.20
N ASP A 185 -6.55 7.86 2.39
CA ASP A 185 -7.49 8.29 3.43
C ASP A 185 -6.80 8.28 4.80
N GLU A 186 -6.37 9.46 5.26
CA GLU A 186 -5.64 9.62 6.53
C GLU A 186 -6.45 9.21 7.77
N ARG A 187 -7.77 8.98 7.61
CA ARG A 187 -8.67 8.47 8.67
C ARG A 187 -8.59 6.94 8.80
N ASP A 188 -7.93 6.24 7.89
CA ASP A 188 -7.70 4.80 7.95
C ASP A 188 -6.61 4.47 8.98
N ILE A 189 -7.00 4.55 10.27
CA ILE A 189 -6.10 4.30 11.40
C ILE A 189 -5.65 2.84 11.47
N GLU A 190 -6.43 1.90 10.94
CA GLU A 190 -6.02 0.49 10.82
C GLU A 190 -4.79 0.39 9.91
N ALA A 191 -4.87 0.98 8.71
CA ALA A 191 -3.77 1.01 7.76
C ALA A 191 -2.54 1.75 8.31
N LEU A 192 -2.74 2.92 8.96
CA LEU A 192 -1.66 3.66 9.61
C LEU A 192 -0.94 2.82 10.67
N ASN A 193 -1.70 2.17 11.56
CA ASN A 193 -1.13 1.36 12.63
C ASN A 193 -0.36 0.17 12.06
N ARG A 194 -0.89 -0.48 11.01
CA ARG A 194 -0.19 -1.60 10.40
C ARG A 194 1.08 -1.17 9.67
N TRP A 195 1.04 -0.08 8.92
CA TRP A 195 2.23 0.50 8.28
C TRP A 195 3.31 0.82 9.33
N ARG A 196 2.93 1.53 10.40
CA ARG A 196 3.82 1.82 11.52
C ARG A 196 4.41 0.56 12.15
N HIS A 197 3.60 -0.48 12.35
CA HIS A 197 4.08 -1.74 12.91
C HIS A 197 5.16 -2.38 12.04
N LEU A 198 4.93 -2.45 10.72
CA LEU A 198 5.88 -3.03 9.77
C LEU A 198 7.19 -2.21 9.71
N LEU A 199 7.10 -0.87 9.76
CA LEU A 199 8.28 -0.01 9.90
C LEU A 199 9.06 -0.31 11.17
N GLN A 200 8.37 -0.36 12.32
CA GLN A 200 9.00 -0.67 13.59
C GLN A 200 9.63 -2.06 13.62
N ALA A 201 9.03 -3.03 12.92
CA ALA A 201 9.58 -4.37 12.75
C ALA A 201 10.90 -4.32 11.98
N LEU A 202 10.98 -3.55 10.88
CA LEU A 202 12.24 -3.33 10.15
C LEU A 202 13.28 -2.62 11.03
N TYR A 203 12.90 -1.52 11.70
CA TYR A 203 13.83 -0.73 12.52
C TYR A 203 14.40 -1.49 13.72
N ASN A 204 13.70 -2.51 14.21
CA ASN A 204 14.10 -3.29 15.38
C ASN A 204 14.55 -4.71 15.01
N ALA A 205 14.93 -4.93 13.75
CA ALA A 205 15.38 -6.23 13.30
C ALA A 205 16.79 -6.59 13.82
N GLY A 206 17.66 -5.59 13.94
CA GLY A 206 19.08 -5.74 14.26
C GLY A 206 19.85 -6.61 13.26
N ASP A 207 21.15 -6.78 13.50
CA ASP A 207 22.06 -7.57 12.65
C ASP A 207 21.52 -8.97 12.35
N ARG A 208 20.90 -9.61 13.36
CA ARG A 208 20.33 -10.96 13.22
C ARG A 208 19.15 -10.97 12.25
N GLY A 209 18.27 -9.98 12.29
CA GLY A 209 17.14 -9.88 11.37
C GLY A 209 17.61 -9.59 9.95
N ILE A 210 18.53 -8.63 9.82
CA ILE A 210 19.17 -8.27 8.54
C ILE A 210 19.83 -9.48 7.89
N SER A 211 20.66 -10.21 8.65
CA SER A 211 21.35 -11.41 8.16
C SER A 211 20.42 -12.53 7.72
N LYS A 212 19.20 -12.60 8.30
CA LYS A 212 18.21 -13.62 7.95
C LYS A 212 17.46 -13.33 6.65
N ALA A 213 17.28 -12.06 6.30
CA ALA A 213 16.50 -11.65 5.13
C ALA A 213 17.10 -10.41 4.45
N PRO A 214 18.37 -10.45 4.00
CA PRO A 214 19.06 -9.26 3.49
C PRO A 214 18.34 -8.59 2.31
N ALA A 215 17.78 -9.41 1.41
CA ALA A 215 17.02 -8.92 0.26
C ALA A 215 15.75 -8.14 0.65
N LEU A 216 15.13 -8.44 1.80
CA LEU A 216 13.99 -7.69 2.30
C LEU A 216 14.43 -6.27 2.67
N PHE A 217 15.54 -6.11 3.37
CA PHE A 217 16.03 -4.79 3.77
C PHE A 217 16.41 -3.94 2.57
N VAL A 218 17.14 -4.50 1.61
CA VAL A 218 17.52 -3.77 0.40
C VAL A 218 16.29 -3.22 -0.32
N LYS A 219 15.28 -4.07 -0.55
CA LYS A 219 14.03 -3.68 -1.21
C LYS A 219 13.18 -2.73 -0.36
N SER A 220 13.16 -2.93 0.95
CA SER A 220 12.39 -2.09 1.86
C SER A 220 12.92 -0.67 1.83
N ILE A 221 14.24 -0.45 1.84
CA ILE A 221 14.81 0.91 1.78
C ILE A 221 14.36 1.66 0.53
N ASP A 222 14.45 1.05 -0.65
CA ASP A 222 13.97 1.67 -1.90
C ASP A 222 12.49 2.09 -1.79
N LEU A 223 11.68 1.21 -1.22
CA LEU A 223 10.26 1.49 -0.98
C LEU A 223 10.03 2.57 0.08
N LEU A 224 10.78 2.58 1.17
CA LEU A 224 10.63 3.58 2.24
C LEU A 224 10.97 4.97 1.75
N MET A 225 12.07 5.13 1.00
CA MET A 225 12.44 6.43 0.42
C MET A 225 11.33 6.93 -0.51
N LEU A 226 10.77 6.06 -1.36
CA LEU A 226 9.62 6.41 -2.21
C LEU A 226 8.37 6.82 -1.41
N GLN A 227 8.04 6.07 -0.35
CA GLN A 227 6.90 6.39 0.50
C GLN A 227 7.10 7.72 1.23
N PHE A 228 8.32 7.98 1.71
CA PHE A 228 8.68 9.20 2.41
C PHE A 228 8.66 10.41 1.47
N ASP A 229 9.06 10.26 0.21
CA ASP A 229 8.95 11.29 -0.82
C ASP A 229 7.50 11.74 -1.09
N CYS A 230 6.51 10.90 -0.76
CA CYS A 230 5.10 11.24 -0.92
C CYS A 230 4.54 12.07 0.25
N LEU A 231 5.31 12.23 1.34
CA LEU A 231 4.84 12.84 2.57
C LEU A 231 5.34 14.29 2.73
N ASP A 232 4.59 15.09 3.49
CA ASP A 232 4.97 16.47 3.81
C ASP A 232 6.18 16.50 4.76
N ASP A 233 7.19 17.32 4.45
CA ASP A 233 8.42 17.46 5.27
C ASP A 233 8.12 17.77 6.76
N ALA A 234 6.98 18.38 7.07
CA ALA A 234 6.56 18.69 8.43
C ALA A 234 6.39 17.46 9.34
N ILE A 235 6.19 16.25 8.79
CA ILE A 235 6.02 15.03 9.58
C ILE A 235 7.35 14.39 10.00
N PHE A 236 8.47 14.81 9.40
CA PHE A 236 9.82 14.30 9.64
C PHE A 236 10.48 14.99 10.84
N THR A 237 9.78 15.02 11.96
CA THR A 237 10.35 15.50 13.23
C THR A 237 11.20 14.41 13.88
N PRO A 238 12.23 14.74 14.69
CA PRO A 238 13.07 13.74 15.36
C PRO A 238 12.29 12.74 16.22
N ASP A 239 11.14 13.16 16.78
CA ASP A 239 10.27 12.32 17.61
C ASP A 239 9.24 11.51 16.78
N SER A 240 9.18 11.72 15.47
CA SER A 240 8.27 11.01 14.57
C SER A 240 8.59 9.51 14.54
N PHE A 241 7.57 8.66 14.47
CA PHE A 241 7.79 7.21 14.33
C PHE A 241 8.46 6.85 13.00
N ILE A 242 8.43 7.74 12.02
CA ILE A 242 9.06 7.60 10.71
C ILE A 242 10.58 7.72 10.82
N ILE A 243 11.08 8.72 11.58
CA ILE A 243 12.52 9.04 11.63
C ILE A 243 13.20 8.50 12.88
N SER A 244 12.53 8.52 14.05
CA SER A 244 13.15 8.27 15.37
C SER A 244 13.97 6.98 15.48
N GLN A 245 13.73 5.99 14.63
CA GLN A 245 14.49 4.74 14.59
C GLN A 245 15.04 4.37 13.20
N ALA A 246 14.80 5.19 12.17
CA ALA A 246 15.28 4.94 10.82
C ALA A 246 16.82 5.04 10.75
N THR A 247 17.42 5.97 11.50
CA THR A 247 18.89 6.10 11.58
C THR A 247 19.56 4.86 12.17
N TYR A 248 18.98 4.25 13.21
CA TYR A 248 19.52 3.00 13.77
C TYR A 248 19.46 1.85 12.76
N LEU A 249 18.39 1.76 11.96
CA LEU A 249 18.34 0.78 10.87
C LEU A 249 19.46 1.04 9.85
N ALA A 250 19.68 2.30 9.47
CA ALA A 250 20.75 2.63 8.53
C ALA A 250 22.13 2.24 9.09
N GLU A 251 22.40 2.53 10.36
CA GLU A 251 23.62 2.13 11.07
C GLU A 251 23.79 0.60 11.09
N ASP A 252 22.78 -0.15 11.53
CA ASP A 252 22.80 -1.62 11.55
C ASP A 252 23.03 -2.20 10.13
N MET A 253 22.46 -1.58 9.11
CA MET A 253 22.68 -1.98 7.72
C MET A 253 24.11 -1.69 7.25
N ILE A 254 24.67 -0.52 7.59
CA ILE A 254 26.04 -0.11 7.24
C ILE A 254 27.08 -1.05 7.88
N ASP A 255 26.85 -1.45 9.13
CA ASP A 255 27.74 -2.35 9.88
C ASP A 255 27.61 -3.83 9.45
N SER A 256 26.66 -4.14 8.56
CA SER A 256 26.45 -5.49 8.02
C SER A 256 27.67 -5.99 7.23
N GLU A 257 27.99 -7.27 7.39
CA GLU A 257 29.01 -7.94 6.57
C GLU A 257 28.54 -8.22 5.12
N ILE A 258 27.28 -7.91 4.79
CA ILE A 258 26.68 -8.12 3.47
C ILE A 258 26.80 -6.83 2.67
N GLU A 259 27.68 -6.81 1.66
CA GLU A 259 28.05 -5.63 0.87
C GLU A 259 26.83 -4.84 0.33
N GLU A 260 25.88 -5.51 -0.33
CA GLU A 260 24.67 -4.86 -0.87
C GLU A 260 23.81 -4.20 0.22
N VAL A 261 23.77 -4.79 1.41
CA VAL A 261 23.04 -4.22 2.55
C VAL A 261 23.75 -2.99 3.09
N ALA A 262 25.08 -3.05 3.24
CA ALA A 262 25.89 -1.92 3.69
C ALA A 262 25.82 -0.73 2.72
N GLU A 263 25.90 -0.99 1.41
CA GLU A 263 25.72 0.03 0.38
C GLU A 263 24.34 0.69 0.47
N LYS A 264 23.27 -0.12 0.60
CA LYS A 264 21.92 0.40 0.72
C LYS A 264 21.69 1.14 2.04
N GLY A 265 22.34 0.72 3.13
CA GLY A 265 22.36 1.44 4.40
C GLY A 265 22.98 2.82 4.28
N CYS A 266 24.10 2.94 3.54
CA CYS A 266 24.73 4.24 3.25
C CYS A 266 23.80 5.16 2.45
N GLU A 267 23.12 4.61 1.43
CA GLU A 267 22.14 5.36 0.65
C GLU A 267 21.00 5.89 1.52
N PHE A 268 20.45 5.03 2.41
CA PHE A 268 19.39 5.43 3.32
C PHE A 268 19.84 6.49 4.33
N ALA A 269 21.05 6.35 4.90
CA ALA A 269 21.59 7.35 5.81
C ALA A 269 21.70 8.73 5.15
N ASN A 270 22.24 8.79 3.92
CA ASN A 270 22.35 10.04 3.16
C ASN A 270 20.95 10.64 2.87
N TYR A 271 19.98 9.80 2.48
CA TYR A 271 18.61 10.24 2.27
C TYR A 271 18.02 10.88 3.54
N LEU A 272 18.23 10.26 4.72
CA LEU A 272 17.71 10.76 5.99
C LEU A 272 18.39 12.08 6.43
N GLU A 273 19.65 12.31 6.07
CA GLU A 273 20.36 13.57 6.36
C GLU A 273 19.84 14.75 5.52
N GLU A 274 19.30 14.47 4.33
CA GLU A 274 18.76 15.49 3.42
C GLU A 274 17.29 15.86 3.73
N ARG A 275 16.64 15.16 4.66
CA ARG A 275 15.25 15.35 5.09
C ARG A 275 15.15 16.22 6.34
#